data_AF-A0A818H481-F1
#
_entry.id   AF-A0A818H481-F1
#
_cell.length_a   1.000
_cell.length_b   1.000
_cell.length_c   1.000
_cell.angle_alpha   90.00
_cell.angle_beta   90.00
_cell.angle_gamma   90.00
#
_symmetry.space_group_name_H-M   'P 1'
#
loop_
_entity.id
_entity.type
_entity.pdbx_description
1 polymer ?
#
loop_
_entity_poly.entity_id
_entity_poly.type
_entity_poly.pdbx_seq_one_letter_code
_entity_poly.pdbx_strand_id
1 'polypeptide(L)'
;MISRMARPEEVLVVENERGEVVREFMKDTDAINLYKNMRETLVYLTHLDYIDTESIMTEKLANQVNGSEWSWKNLNTLCWAIGSISGAMVEDDEKRFLVTVIKELLGLCEQKRGKDNKAIIASNIMYVVGQYPRFLRAHWKFLKTVVNKLFEFMHETHEGVQDMACDTFIKIAQKCRRHFITIQLGESQPFVDEILTNINGIICHLEPHQVHTFYEAVGNMIAASIDVVQQTKLIEKYMQLPNDVWNTIISEAKKTVDCLQDPEVVSNILNILKTNIRASKALGAPYVHQLIKIYQDMLHIYKVTSENINQAIRINGPMVVKQRLIKSMMAIKEDTLILLGSYFSKANNIQQILDQFLTPLFTFVLIDYRDCHPEARESEVLNMLATLINKGENRLTNRIADIFDLTFEHTLHMIDKNFEDYPDHRKNFYILIQSVINVCFQGKFIEKHCLKEKQKK
;
A
#
# COMPACT_ATOMS: atom_id res chain seq x y z
N MET A 1 30.20 -18.18 2.68
CA MET A 1 28.84 -17.66 2.48
C MET A 1 28.59 -16.37 3.26
N ILE A 2 28.65 -16.41 4.60
CA ILE A 2 28.35 -15.26 5.49
C ILE A 2 29.10 -13.97 5.10
N SER A 3 30.43 -13.99 5.00
CA SER A 3 31.24 -12.80 4.72
C SER A 3 31.09 -12.17 3.32
N ARG A 4 30.31 -12.79 2.43
CA ARG A 4 30.08 -12.30 1.06
C ARG A 4 28.60 -12.19 0.73
N MET A 5 27.73 -12.21 1.74
CA MET A 5 26.29 -12.22 1.52
C MET A 5 25.88 -11.02 0.66
N ALA A 6 25.12 -11.28 -0.39
CA ALA A 6 24.60 -10.22 -1.25
C ALA A 6 23.51 -9.42 -0.54
N ARG A 7 23.32 -8.17 -0.95
CA ARG A 7 22.33 -7.27 -0.36
C ARG A 7 20.91 -7.78 -0.63
N PRO A 8 20.06 -7.93 0.41
CA PRO A 8 18.64 -8.24 0.24
C PRO A 8 17.85 -7.03 -0.27
N GLU A 9 16.73 -7.26 -0.95
CA GLU A 9 15.92 -6.18 -1.54
C GLU A 9 15.27 -5.25 -0.51
N GLU A 10 15.13 -5.70 0.75
CA GLU A 10 14.53 -4.92 1.83
C GLU A 10 15.49 -3.89 2.45
N VAL A 11 16.79 -3.93 2.12
CA VAL A 11 17.78 -3.00 2.67
C VAL A 11 17.96 -1.81 1.71
N LEU A 12 17.42 -0.66 2.12
CA LEU A 12 17.41 0.58 1.32
C LEU A 12 18.57 1.51 1.63
N VAL A 13 19.23 1.34 2.78
CA VAL A 13 20.34 2.18 3.25
C VAL A 13 21.66 1.55 2.84
N VAL A 14 22.46 2.25 2.03
CA VAL A 14 23.74 1.75 1.51
C VAL A 14 24.82 2.82 1.48
N GLU A 15 26.07 2.37 1.49
CA GLU A 15 27.25 3.21 1.25
C GLU A 15 27.44 3.40 -0.26
N ASN A 16 27.50 4.65 -0.72
CA ASN A 16 27.80 4.98 -2.12
C ASN A 16 29.32 4.94 -2.39
N GLU A 17 29.72 5.13 -3.65
CA GLU A 17 31.15 5.14 -4.05
C GLU A 17 31.99 6.24 -3.36
N ARG A 18 31.34 7.25 -2.75
CA ARG A 18 31.98 8.34 -2.02
C ARG A 18 32.09 8.06 -0.51
N GLY A 19 31.63 6.91 -0.05
CA GLY A 19 31.61 6.55 1.38
C GLY A 19 30.48 7.22 2.18
N GLU A 20 29.47 7.78 1.50
CA GLU A 20 28.30 8.39 2.14
C GLU A 20 27.17 7.36 2.24
N VAL A 21 26.44 7.41 3.36
CA VAL A 21 25.26 6.57 3.54
C VAL A 21 24.06 7.24 2.87
N VAL A 22 23.48 6.55 1.88
CA VAL A 22 22.40 7.05 1.02
C VAL A 22 21.26 6.04 0.93
N ARG A 23 20.11 6.51 0.43
CA ARG A 23 18.96 5.68 0.11
C ARG A 23 19.03 5.21 -1.35
N GLU A 24 18.85 3.91 -1.59
CA GLU A 24 18.78 3.34 -2.94
C GLU A 24 17.42 2.65 -3.19
N PHE A 25 16.77 3.01 -4.30
CA PHE A 25 15.48 2.43 -4.71
C PHE A 25 15.58 1.40 -5.83
N MET A 26 16.68 1.41 -6.59
CA MET A 26 16.80 0.58 -7.78
C MET A 26 16.99 -0.88 -7.38
N LYS A 27 16.06 -1.71 -7.84
CA LYS A 27 16.14 -3.16 -7.69
C LYS A 27 17.02 -3.74 -8.79
N ASP A 28 18.28 -4.00 -8.47
CA ASP A 28 19.17 -4.76 -9.34
C ASP A 28 18.72 -6.25 -9.36
N THR A 29 18.19 -6.67 -10.51
CA THR A 29 17.67 -8.03 -10.71
C THR A 29 18.75 -9.10 -10.53
N ASP A 30 19.98 -8.80 -10.92
CA ASP A 30 21.10 -9.74 -10.81
C ASP A 30 21.55 -9.87 -9.36
N ALA A 31 21.61 -8.76 -8.64
CA ALA A 31 21.87 -8.77 -7.20
C ALA A 31 20.80 -9.54 -6.41
N ILE A 32 19.51 -9.38 -6.77
CA ILE A 32 18.41 -10.11 -6.13
C ILE A 32 18.53 -11.62 -6.39
N ASN A 33 18.87 -12.03 -7.61
CA ASN A 33 19.06 -13.44 -7.95
C ASN A 33 20.28 -14.03 -7.23
N LEU A 34 21.38 -13.28 -7.14
CA LEU A 34 22.55 -13.67 -6.37
C LEU A 34 22.19 -13.87 -4.89
N TYR A 35 21.47 -12.92 -4.29
CA TYR A 35 21.00 -13.05 -2.91
C TYR A 35 20.14 -14.30 -2.70
N LYS A 36 19.20 -14.58 -3.60
CA LYS A 36 18.36 -15.80 -3.53
C LYS A 36 19.20 -17.08 -3.53
N ASN A 37 20.17 -17.19 -4.43
CA ASN A 37 21.07 -18.35 -4.52
C ASN A 37 21.94 -18.50 -3.26
N MET A 38 22.47 -17.37 -2.77
CA MET A 38 23.29 -17.38 -1.55
C MET A 38 22.48 -17.75 -0.31
N ARG A 39 21.26 -17.24 -0.20
CA ARG A 39 20.31 -17.58 0.87
C ARG A 39 19.98 -19.07 0.85
N GLU A 40 19.61 -19.61 -0.31
CA GLU A 40 19.29 -21.03 -0.43
C GLU A 40 20.47 -21.92 -0.01
N THR A 41 21.67 -21.61 -0.51
CA THR A 41 22.90 -22.32 -0.14
C THR A 41 23.17 -22.24 1.36
N LEU A 42 23.05 -21.05 1.97
CA LEU A 42 23.29 -20.87 3.39
C LEU A 42 22.25 -21.60 4.24
N VAL A 43 20.98 -21.61 3.84
CA VAL A 43 19.92 -22.39 4.50
C VAL A 43 20.24 -23.90 4.48
N TYR A 44 20.71 -24.44 3.36
CA TYR A 44 21.13 -25.85 3.31
C TYR A 44 22.32 -26.13 4.24
N LEU A 45 23.31 -25.25 4.28
CA LEU A 45 24.45 -25.40 5.21
C LEU A 45 23.99 -25.35 6.67
N THR A 46 23.04 -24.46 7.02
CA THR A 46 22.48 -24.39 8.37
C THR A 46 21.71 -25.64 8.75
N HIS A 47 21.01 -26.29 7.80
CA HIS A 47 20.36 -27.58 8.09
C HIS A 47 21.37 -28.73 8.29
N LEU A 48 22.53 -28.67 7.64
CA LEU A 48 23.59 -29.68 7.80
C LEU A 48 24.27 -29.56 9.16
N ASP A 49 24.62 -28.34 9.57
CA ASP A 49 25.18 -28.05 10.89
C ASP A 49 24.81 -26.64 11.36
N TYR A 50 23.72 -26.54 12.11
CA TYR A 50 23.27 -25.26 12.65
C TYR A 50 24.15 -24.77 13.80
N ILE A 51 24.84 -25.67 14.51
CA ILE A 51 25.69 -25.34 15.65
C ILE A 51 26.93 -24.60 15.15
N ASP A 52 27.56 -25.12 14.09
CA ASP A 52 28.68 -24.45 13.43
C ASP A 52 28.25 -23.09 12.86
N THR A 53 27.08 -23.05 12.19
CA THR A 53 26.53 -21.79 11.66
C THR A 53 26.30 -20.74 12.76
N GLU A 54 25.65 -21.13 13.87
CA GLU A 54 25.39 -20.26 15.03
C GLU A 54 26.70 -19.77 15.65
N SER A 55 27.69 -20.66 15.82
CA SER A 55 29.00 -20.32 16.38
C SER A 55 29.72 -19.27 15.52
N ILE A 56 29.79 -19.48 14.20
CA ILE A 56 30.45 -18.56 13.27
C ILE A 56 29.75 -17.19 13.26
N MET A 57 28.41 -17.16 13.21
CA MET A 57 27.67 -15.89 13.22
C MET A 57 27.84 -15.14 14.54
N THR A 58 27.84 -15.85 15.67
CA THR A 58 28.00 -15.26 17.01
C THR A 58 29.41 -14.73 17.23
N GLU A 59 30.44 -15.46 16.83
CA GLU A 59 31.84 -15.00 16.89
C GLU A 59 32.04 -13.73 16.06
N LYS A 60 31.49 -13.71 14.83
CA LYS A 60 31.56 -12.53 13.97
C LYS A 60 30.82 -11.33 14.55
N LEU A 61 29.69 -11.54 15.20
CA LEU A 61 28.95 -10.45 15.85
C LEU A 61 29.73 -9.90 17.05
N ALA A 62 30.31 -10.78 17.87
CA ALA A 62 31.18 -10.37 18.98
C ALA A 62 32.37 -9.53 18.49
N ASN A 63 32.96 -9.87 17.34
CA ASN A 63 34.04 -9.09 16.70
C ASN A 63 33.57 -7.73 16.16
N GLN A 64 32.29 -7.57 15.80
CA GLN A 64 31.72 -6.25 15.48
C GLN A 64 31.54 -5.41 16.75
N VAL A 65 31.09 -6.01 17.85
CA VAL A 65 30.79 -5.33 19.12
C VAL A 65 32.06 -4.89 19.84
N ASN A 66 33.05 -5.77 19.97
CA ASN A 66 34.34 -5.45 20.60
C ASN A 66 35.22 -4.51 19.74
N GLY A 67 34.87 -4.35 18.46
CA GLY A 67 35.53 -3.44 17.53
C GLY A 67 36.71 -4.03 16.76
N SER A 68 37.07 -5.31 16.95
CA SER A 68 38.21 -5.95 16.29
C SER A 68 38.02 -6.04 14.77
N GLU A 69 36.79 -6.26 14.31
CA GLU A 69 36.45 -6.38 12.88
C GLU A 69 35.38 -5.37 12.43
N TRP A 70 35.14 -4.32 13.21
CA TRP A 70 34.09 -3.34 12.93
C TRP A 70 34.26 -2.69 11.56
N SER A 71 33.28 -2.91 10.69
CA SER A 71 33.08 -2.11 9.47
C SER A 71 31.62 -2.23 9.01
N TRP A 72 31.13 -1.23 8.27
CA TRP A 72 29.77 -1.28 7.71
C TRP A 72 29.56 -2.51 6.83
N LYS A 73 30.54 -2.83 5.98
CA LYS A 73 30.52 -4.02 5.12
C LYS A 73 30.43 -5.33 5.91
N ASN A 74 31.23 -5.49 6.96
CA ASN A 74 31.24 -6.71 7.75
C ASN A 74 29.93 -6.87 8.54
N LEU A 75 29.44 -5.80 9.16
CA LEU A 75 28.15 -5.82 9.86
C LEU A 75 27.00 -6.12 8.89
N ASN A 76 26.96 -5.45 7.74
CA ASN A 76 25.93 -5.64 6.73
C ASN A 76 25.86 -7.09 6.25
N THR A 77 26.98 -7.62 5.76
CA THR A 77 27.01 -9.00 5.23
C THR A 77 26.68 -10.03 6.31
N LEU A 78 27.10 -9.81 7.56
CA LEU A 78 26.72 -10.63 8.69
C LEU A 78 25.21 -10.60 8.95
N CYS A 79 24.61 -9.42 9.09
CA CYS A 79 23.18 -9.27 9.38
C CYS A 79 22.29 -9.75 8.22
N TRP A 80 22.73 -9.57 6.98
CA TRP A 80 22.06 -10.13 5.81
C TRP A 80 22.07 -11.67 5.85
N ALA A 81 23.21 -12.26 6.24
CA ALA A 81 23.31 -13.70 6.42
C ALA A 81 22.41 -14.20 7.55
N ILE A 82 22.42 -13.51 8.70
CA ILE A 82 21.55 -13.80 9.85
C ILE A 82 20.08 -13.75 9.42
N GLY A 83 19.62 -12.70 8.74
CA GLY A 83 18.22 -12.62 8.31
C GLY A 83 17.83 -13.70 7.29
N SER A 84 18.77 -14.12 6.44
CA SER A 84 18.50 -15.06 5.35
C SER A 84 18.21 -16.50 5.79
N ILE A 85 18.73 -16.91 6.96
CA ILE A 85 18.56 -18.26 7.53
C ILE A 85 17.27 -18.42 8.35
N SER A 86 16.37 -17.43 8.30
CA SER A 86 15.11 -17.51 9.04
C SER A 86 14.33 -18.78 8.71
N GLY A 87 13.95 -19.52 9.77
CA GLY A 87 13.25 -20.80 9.65
C GLY A 87 14.16 -22.04 9.47
N ALA A 88 15.48 -21.89 9.37
CA ALA A 88 16.42 -23.01 9.25
C ALA A 88 16.78 -23.66 10.61
N MET A 89 16.42 -23.00 11.72
CA MET A 89 16.61 -23.49 13.10
C MET A 89 15.28 -23.91 13.72
N VAL A 90 15.33 -24.79 14.74
CA VAL A 90 14.17 -25.09 15.58
C VAL A 90 13.82 -23.88 16.46
N GLU A 91 12.57 -23.73 16.88
CA GLU A 91 12.08 -22.53 17.57
C GLU A 91 12.88 -22.14 18.82
N ASP A 92 13.27 -23.11 19.65
CA ASP A 92 14.02 -22.83 20.88
C ASP A 92 15.46 -22.35 20.61
N ASP A 93 16.14 -22.94 19.62
CA ASP A 93 17.48 -22.52 19.19
C ASP A 93 17.43 -21.17 18.47
N GLU A 94 16.47 -20.97 17.55
CA GLU A 94 16.24 -19.69 16.88
C GLU A 94 15.99 -18.58 17.90
N LYS A 95 15.19 -18.86 18.95
CA LYS A 95 14.95 -17.93 20.04
C LYS A 95 16.23 -17.55 20.77
N ARG A 96 17.03 -18.54 21.21
CA ARG A 96 18.29 -18.28 21.93
C ARG A 96 19.21 -17.40 21.07
N PHE A 97 19.37 -17.79 19.81
CA PHE A 97 20.21 -17.08 18.85
C PHE A 97 19.76 -15.63 18.65
N LEU A 98 18.47 -15.40 18.36
CA LEU A 98 17.94 -14.06 18.09
C LEU A 98 17.97 -13.12 19.30
N VAL A 99 17.76 -13.64 20.51
CA VAL A 99 17.88 -12.82 21.72
C VAL A 99 19.30 -12.27 21.85
N THR A 100 20.32 -13.09 21.60
CA THR A 100 21.72 -12.66 21.59
C THR A 100 21.97 -11.62 20.49
N VAL A 101 21.60 -11.94 19.24
CA VAL A 101 21.84 -11.08 18.09
C VAL A 101 21.24 -9.69 18.29
N ILE A 102 19.95 -9.61 18.64
CA ILE A 102 19.27 -8.33 18.68
C ILE A 102 19.73 -7.51 19.89
N LYS A 103 20.03 -8.16 21.02
CA LYS A 103 20.61 -7.47 22.19
C LYS A 103 21.97 -6.85 21.85
N GLU A 104 22.83 -7.58 21.16
CA GLU A 104 24.14 -7.09 20.74
C GLU A 104 24.02 -5.97 19.70
N LEU A 105 23.12 -6.09 18.72
CA LEU A 105 22.90 -5.03 17.73
C LEU A 105 22.31 -3.74 18.36
N LEU A 106 21.37 -3.87 19.30
CA LEU A 106 20.85 -2.71 20.04
C LEU A 106 21.93 -2.05 20.88
N GLY A 107 22.74 -2.83 21.61
CA GLY A 107 23.88 -2.30 22.36
C GLY A 107 24.93 -1.62 21.47
N LEU A 108 25.21 -2.20 20.30
CA LEU A 108 26.09 -1.61 19.30
C LEU A 108 25.54 -0.28 18.76
N CYS A 109 24.22 -0.18 18.56
CA CYS A 109 23.54 1.04 18.13
C CYS A 109 23.64 2.17 19.17
N GLU A 110 23.66 1.83 20.46
CA GLU A 110 23.87 2.78 21.55
C GLU A 110 25.35 3.19 21.68
N GLN A 111 26.27 2.25 21.48
CA GLN A 111 27.72 2.48 21.59
C GLN A 111 28.27 3.34 20.45
N LYS A 112 27.85 3.09 19.20
CA LYS A 112 28.40 3.77 18.03
C LYS A 112 27.77 5.15 17.85
N ARG A 113 28.63 6.16 17.69
CA ARG A 113 28.25 7.55 17.44
C ARG A 113 28.28 7.88 15.96
N GLY A 114 27.60 8.95 15.56
CA GLY A 114 27.52 9.41 14.17
C GLY A 114 26.27 8.90 13.45
N LYS A 115 25.71 9.75 12.59
CA LYS A 115 24.45 9.46 11.89
C LYS A 115 24.57 8.24 10.99
N ASP A 116 25.66 8.14 10.24
CA ASP A 116 25.92 7.04 9.29
C ASP A 116 26.03 5.69 9.99
N ASN A 117 26.79 5.63 11.09
CA ASN A 117 26.90 4.42 11.91
C ASN A 117 25.52 3.98 12.43
N LYS A 118 24.73 4.93 12.95
CA LYS A 118 23.38 4.64 13.45
C LYS A 118 22.45 4.17 12.34
N ALA A 119 22.50 4.79 11.16
CA ALA A 119 21.68 4.40 10.01
C ALA A 119 22.00 2.97 9.55
N ILE A 120 23.29 2.61 9.45
CA ILE A 120 23.72 1.25 9.09
C ILE A 120 23.28 0.22 10.13
N ILE A 121 23.46 0.51 11.43
CA ILE A 121 23.07 -0.45 12.49
C ILE A 121 21.54 -0.59 12.55
N ALA A 122 20.80 0.52 12.47
CA ALA A 122 19.34 0.51 12.44
C ALA A 122 18.80 -0.29 11.24
N SER A 123 19.36 -0.07 10.04
CA SER A 123 19.04 -0.83 8.82
C SER A 123 19.19 -2.35 9.05
N ASN A 124 20.29 -2.77 9.66
CA ASN A 124 20.54 -4.18 9.96
C ASN A 124 19.59 -4.76 11.02
N ILE A 125 19.30 -4.01 12.09
CA ILE A 125 18.32 -4.41 13.10
C ILE A 125 16.95 -4.61 12.43
N MET A 126 16.49 -3.60 11.68
CA MET A 126 15.21 -3.60 10.98
C MET A 126 15.07 -4.78 10.01
N TYR A 127 16.12 -5.03 9.23
CA TYR A 127 16.16 -6.19 8.33
C TYR A 127 16.05 -7.51 9.11
N VAL A 128 16.89 -7.73 10.12
CA VAL A 128 16.87 -8.98 10.91
C VAL A 128 15.50 -9.18 11.55
N VAL A 129 14.97 -8.23 12.33
CA VAL A 129 13.67 -8.39 12.99
C VAL A 129 12.53 -8.60 12.00
N GLY A 130 12.59 -7.95 10.83
CA GLY A 130 11.62 -8.12 9.75
C GLY A 130 11.62 -9.52 9.13
N GLN A 131 12.72 -10.28 9.20
CA GLN A 131 12.79 -11.65 8.71
C GLN A 131 12.25 -12.70 9.68
N TYR A 132 12.14 -12.40 10.99
CA TYR A 132 11.81 -13.40 12.02
C TYR A 132 10.42 -13.20 12.68
N PRO A 133 9.31 -13.26 11.93
CA PRO A 133 7.97 -13.11 12.50
C PRO A 133 7.56 -14.28 13.40
N ARG A 134 8.17 -15.46 13.28
CA ARG A 134 7.91 -16.60 14.18
C ARG A 134 8.33 -16.26 15.61
N PHE A 135 9.57 -15.83 15.78
CA PHE A 135 10.10 -15.32 17.05
C PHE A 135 9.27 -14.17 17.62
N LEU A 136 8.94 -13.16 16.81
CA LEU A 136 8.16 -12.00 17.28
C LEU A 136 6.77 -12.39 17.80
N ARG A 137 6.11 -13.38 17.19
CA ARG A 137 4.81 -13.89 17.66
C ARG A 137 4.91 -14.61 19.01
N ALA A 138 6.01 -15.32 19.27
CA ALA A 138 6.22 -16.02 20.54
C ALA A 138 6.65 -15.08 21.69
N HIS A 139 7.12 -13.86 21.38
CA HIS A 139 7.74 -12.97 22.35
C HIS A 139 7.15 -11.55 22.32
N TRP A 140 5.98 -11.39 22.94
CA TRP A 140 5.26 -10.11 22.96
C TRP A 140 6.10 -8.91 23.41
N LYS A 141 6.79 -9.00 24.56
CA LYS A 141 7.64 -7.90 25.06
C LYS A 141 8.65 -7.45 24.00
N PHE A 142 9.21 -8.41 23.28
CA PHE A 142 10.17 -8.16 22.23
C PHE A 142 9.51 -7.49 21.02
N LEU A 143 8.35 -7.99 20.58
CA LEU A 143 7.56 -7.36 19.53
C LEU A 143 7.20 -5.90 19.86
N LYS A 144 6.72 -5.62 21.08
CA LYS A 144 6.40 -4.25 21.52
C LYS A 144 7.65 -3.35 21.53
N THR A 145 8.78 -3.83 22.04
CA THR A 145 10.05 -3.09 22.02
C THR A 145 10.51 -2.78 20.60
N VAL A 146 10.49 -3.77 19.70
CA VAL A 146 10.89 -3.57 18.30
C VAL A 146 10.00 -2.53 17.63
N VAL A 147 8.67 -2.63 17.79
CA VAL A 147 7.74 -1.68 17.17
C VAL A 147 7.93 -0.26 17.70
N ASN A 148 8.12 -0.08 19.01
CA ASN A 148 8.44 1.23 19.56
C ASN A 148 9.76 1.78 19.00
N LYS A 149 10.77 0.91 18.79
CA LYS A 149 12.02 1.32 18.15
C LYS A 149 11.84 1.72 16.69
N LEU A 150 10.93 1.06 15.96
CA LEU A 150 10.56 1.50 14.61
C LEU A 150 9.92 2.87 14.63
N PHE A 151 9.07 3.19 15.62
CA PHE A 151 8.51 4.53 15.77
C PHE A 151 9.60 5.58 16.08
N GLU A 152 10.61 5.25 16.89
CA GLU A 152 11.76 6.13 17.06
C GLU A 152 12.51 6.36 15.74
N PHE A 153 12.72 5.31 14.94
CA PHE A 153 13.37 5.41 13.63
C PHE A 153 12.55 6.19 12.60
N MET A 154 11.22 6.26 12.75
CA MET A 154 10.37 7.14 11.93
C MET A 154 10.64 8.63 12.19
N HIS A 155 11.30 9.00 13.28
CA HIS A 155 11.74 10.37 13.56
C HIS A 155 13.20 10.65 13.19
N GLU A 156 13.92 9.67 12.64
CA GLU A 156 15.31 9.87 12.23
C GLU A 156 15.42 10.73 10.97
N THR A 157 16.40 11.63 10.93
CA THR A 157 16.58 12.59 9.83
C THR A 157 17.09 11.97 8.52
N HIS A 158 17.50 10.70 8.54
CA HIS A 158 18.02 10.03 7.36
C HIS A 158 16.88 9.36 6.61
N GLU A 159 16.56 9.84 5.40
CA GLU A 159 15.39 9.38 4.63
C GLU A 159 15.30 7.86 4.52
N GLY A 160 16.40 7.19 4.14
CA GLY A 160 16.41 5.73 4.00
C GLY A 160 16.09 4.95 5.28
N VAL A 161 16.29 5.54 6.47
CA VAL A 161 15.95 4.92 7.76
C VAL A 161 14.44 4.98 8.00
N GLN A 162 13.79 6.11 7.70
CA GLN A 162 12.34 6.25 7.86
C GLN A 162 11.57 5.31 6.93
N ASP A 163 12.03 5.14 5.68
CA ASP A 163 11.41 4.20 4.75
C ASP A 163 11.59 2.75 5.19
N MET A 164 12.80 2.37 5.61
CA MET A 164 13.03 1.03 6.17
C MET A 164 12.20 0.79 7.42
N ALA A 165 11.99 1.81 8.26
CA ALA A 165 11.15 1.69 9.44
C ALA A 165 9.69 1.44 9.06
N CYS A 166 9.15 2.16 8.08
CA CYS A 166 7.79 1.97 7.57
C CYS A 166 7.61 0.60 6.88
N ASP A 167 8.56 0.20 6.04
CA ASP A 167 8.54 -1.07 5.32
C ASP A 167 8.67 -2.27 6.27
N THR A 168 9.52 -2.15 7.29
CA THR A 168 9.65 -3.16 8.34
C THR A 168 8.38 -3.21 9.19
N PHE A 169 7.81 -2.05 9.55
CA PHE A 169 6.59 -1.97 10.34
C PHE A 169 5.41 -2.65 9.64
N ILE A 170 5.19 -2.39 8.35
CA ILE A 170 4.12 -3.08 7.59
C ILE A 170 4.37 -4.59 7.47
N LYS A 171 5.63 -5.03 7.28
CA LYS A 171 5.97 -6.46 7.23
C LYS A 171 5.64 -7.15 8.55
N ILE A 172 6.01 -6.53 9.69
CA ILE A 172 5.66 -7.02 11.03
C ILE A 172 4.15 -7.00 11.23
N ALA A 173 3.46 -5.91 10.88
CA ALA A 173 2.01 -5.79 11.02
C ALA A 173 1.29 -6.91 10.26
N GLN A 174 1.67 -7.19 9.02
CA GLN A 174 1.07 -8.26 8.21
C GLN A 174 1.25 -9.65 8.83
N LYS A 175 2.46 -9.95 9.37
CA LYS A 175 2.78 -11.28 9.91
C LYS A 175 2.33 -11.48 11.36
N CYS A 176 2.22 -10.39 12.14
CA CYS A 176 1.93 -10.42 13.57
C CYS A 176 0.58 -9.78 13.96
N ARG A 177 -0.23 -9.30 13.00
CA ARG A 177 -1.50 -8.54 13.19
C ARG A 177 -2.36 -8.91 14.39
N ARG A 178 -2.58 -10.21 14.67
CA ARG A 178 -3.42 -10.67 15.78
C ARG A 178 -2.89 -10.28 17.17
N HIS A 179 -1.58 -10.10 17.33
CA HIS A 179 -0.97 -9.72 18.60
C HIS A 179 -1.24 -8.25 18.96
N PHE A 180 -1.50 -7.40 17.97
CA PHE A 180 -1.77 -5.98 18.18
C PHE A 180 -3.18 -5.69 18.66
N ILE A 181 -4.15 -6.53 18.29
CA ILE A 181 -5.57 -6.38 18.62
C ILE A 181 -6.01 -7.16 19.87
N THR A 182 -5.19 -8.09 20.34
CA THR A 182 -5.46 -8.87 21.55
C THR A 182 -4.75 -8.24 22.75
N ILE A 183 -5.36 -8.33 23.92
CA ILE A 183 -4.70 -7.93 25.17
C ILE A 183 -3.62 -8.97 25.47
N GLN A 184 -2.38 -8.50 25.59
CA GLN A 184 -1.21 -9.35 25.81
C GLN A 184 -0.90 -9.46 27.30
N LEU A 185 -0.14 -10.50 27.69
CA LEU A 185 0.16 -10.75 29.10
C LEU A 185 0.92 -9.58 29.72
N GLY A 186 0.35 -8.98 30.78
CA GLY A 186 0.92 -7.84 31.48
C GLY A 186 0.56 -6.47 30.89
N GLU A 187 -0.29 -6.42 29.86
CA GLU A 187 -0.83 -5.19 29.28
C GLU A 187 -2.27 -4.94 29.75
N SER A 188 -2.68 -3.67 29.82
CA SER A 188 -4.06 -3.28 30.21
C SER A 188 -5.02 -3.16 29.03
N GLN A 189 -4.49 -2.98 27.82
CA GLN A 189 -5.27 -2.78 26.59
C GLN A 189 -4.54 -3.35 25.36
N PRO A 190 -5.23 -3.57 24.24
CA PRO A 190 -4.58 -3.89 22.97
C PRO A 190 -3.60 -2.80 22.53
N PHE A 191 -2.45 -3.19 21.99
CA PHE A 191 -1.44 -2.23 21.56
C PHE A 191 -1.89 -1.35 20.39
N VAL A 192 -2.84 -1.82 19.56
CA VAL A 192 -3.45 -0.99 18.52
C VAL A 192 -4.10 0.27 19.10
N ASP A 193 -4.67 0.21 20.30
CA ASP A 193 -5.30 1.37 20.95
C ASP A 193 -4.26 2.41 21.37
N GLU A 194 -3.09 1.98 21.83
CA GLU A 194 -1.94 2.86 22.11
C GLU A 194 -1.44 3.53 20.83
N ILE A 195 -1.29 2.77 19.74
CA ILE A 195 -0.85 3.30 18.44
C ILE A 195 -1.82 4.35 17.93
N LEU A 196 -3.12 4.07 17.94
CA LEU A 196 -4.15 4.99 17.47
C LEU A 196 -4.25 6.27 18.31
N THR A 197 -3.95 6.19 19.61
CA THR A 197 -3.93 7.37 20.49
C THR A 197 -2.74 8.29 20.17
N ASN A 198 -1.60 7.71 19.82
CA ASN A 198 -0.36 8.43 19.59
C ASN A 198 -0.06 8.67 18.10
N ILE A 199 -1.01 8.39 17.20
CA ILE A 199 -0.78 8.37 15.75
C ILE A 199 -0.16 9.67 15.24
N ASN A 200 -0.67 10.83 15.68
CA ASN A 200 -0.14 12.14 15.29
C ASN A 200 1.31 12.33 15.74
N GLY A 201 1.65 11.85 16.93
CA GLY A 201 3.01 11.90 17.46
C GLY A 201 3.96 10.97 16.70
N ILE A 202 3.49 9.82 16.20
CA ILE A 202 4.31 8.84 15.48
C ILE A 202 4.61 9.33 14.05
N ILE A 203 3.61 9.88 13.35
CA ILE A 203 3.73 10.18 11.91
C ILE A 203 4.19 11.61 11.59
N CYS A 204 4.42 12.47 12.59
CA CYS A 204 4.63 13.91 12.38
C CYS A 204 5.86 14.29 11.54
N HIS A 205 6.87 13.42 11.45
CA HIS A 205 8.08 13.64 10.66
C HIS A 205 8.13 12.77 9.38
N LEU A 206 7.05 12.05 9.07
CA LEU A 206 6.98 11.17 7.92
C LEU A 206 6.52 11.92 6.68
N GLU A 207 7.12 11.55 5.54
CA GLU A 207 6.68 11.98 4.22
C GLU A 207 5.34 11.32 3.84
N PRO A 208 4.55 11.90 2.92
CA PRO A 208 3.23 11.39 2.57
C PRO A 208 3.21 9.89 2.20
N HIS A 209 4.18 9.40 1.43
CA HIS A 209 4.22 7.97 1.06
C HIS A 209 4.51 7.06 2.26
N GLN A 210 5.27 7.51 3.25
CA GLN A 210 5.53 6.79 4.50
C GLN A 210 4.27 6.76 5.38
N VAL A 211 3.55 7.88 5.47
CA VAL A 211 2.23 7.94 6.14
C VAL A 211 1.28 6.93 5.49
N HIS A 212 1.21 6.89 4.17
CA HIS A 212 0.39 5.92 3.44
C HIS A 212 0.73 4.46 3.80
N THR A 213 2.02 4.11 3.87
CA THR A 213 2.49 2.77 4.30
C THR A 213 2.15 2.48 5.76
N PHE A 214 2.31 3.46 6.65
CA PHE A 214 1.93 3.34 8.05
C PHE A 214 0.43 3.04 8.21
N TYR A 215 -0.42 3.78 7.49
CA TYR A 215 -1.86 3.54 7.51
C TYR A 215 -2.21 2.15 6.97
N GLU A 216 -1.54 1.66 5.92
CA GLU A 216 -1.73 0.28 5.45
C GLU A 216 -1.34 -0.74 6.53
N ALA A 217 -0.26 -0.52 7.27
CA ALA A 217 0.18 -1.39 8.36
C ALA A 217 -0.86 -1.48 9.48
N VAL A 218 -1.35 -0.34 9.98
CA VAL A 218 -2.37 -0.29 11.04
C VAL A 218 -3.69 -0.89 10.55
N GLY A 219 -4.08 -0.64 9.29
CA GLY A 219 -5.24 -1.27 8.68
C GLY A 219 -5.16 -2.80 8.68
N ASN A 220 -3.97 -3.39 8.44
CA ASN A 220 -3.77 -4.84 8.50
C ASN A 220 -3.97 -5.41 9.92
N MET A 221 -3.67 -4.63 10.95
CA MET A 221 -3.93 -5.00 12.36
C MET A 221 -5.44 -5.00 12.63
N ILE A 222 -6.13 -3.92 12.29
CA ILE A 222 -7.58 -3.76 12.51
C ILE A 222 -8.38 -4.82 11.72
N ALA A 223 -7.93 -5.16 10.51
CA ALA A 223 -8.52 -6.23 9.70
C ALA A 223 -8.49 -7.60 10.38
N ALA A 224 -7.60 -7.82 11.34
CA ALA A 224 -7.54 -9.07 12.09
C ALA A 224 -8.57 -9.18 13.21
N SER A 225 -9.27 -8.08 13.55
CA SER A 225 -10.30 -8.08 14.59
C SER A 225 -11.48 -8.95 14.19
N ILE A 226 -11.89 -9.85 15.09
CA ILE A 226 -13.02 -10.76 14.86
C ILE A 226 -14.33 -10.13 15.34
N ASP A 227 -14.27 -9.26 16.36
CA ASP A 227 -15.42 -8.49 16.81
C ASP A 227 -15.68 -7.32 15.85
N VAL A 228 -16.83 -7.36 15.18
CA VAL A 228 -17.30 -6.34 14.22
C VAL A 228 -17.54 -5.00 14.91
N VAL A 229 -18.02 -4.99 16.16
CA VAL A 229 -18.30 -3.75 16.90
C VAL A 229 -16.99 -3.08 17.27
N GLN A 230 -16.04 -3.83 17.82
CA GLN A 230 -14.69 -3.33 18.09
C GLN A 230 -13.99 -2.88 16.81
N GLN A 231 -14.06 -3.67 15.73
CA GLN A 231 -13.45 -3.34 14.45
C GLN A 231 -13.98 -2.01 13.90
N THR A 232 -15.29 -1.80 13.98
CA THR A 232 -15.92 -0.54 13.53
C THR A 232 -15.39 0.64 14.34
N LYS A 233 -15.37 0.55 15.68
CA LYS A 233 -14.83 1.60 16.55
C LYS A 233 -13.35 1.91 16.25
N LEU A 234 -12.55 0.87 16.00
CA LEU A 234 -11.14 1.03 15.63
C LEU A 234 -11.00 1.74 14.29
N ILE A 235 -11.83 1.41 13.28
CA ILE A 235 -11.84 2.11 11.97
C ILE A 235 -12.17 3.59 12.15
N GLU A 236 -13.12 3.95 13.02
CA GLU A 236 -13.48 5.34 13.27
C GLU A 236 -12.31 6.14 13.85
N LYS A 237 -11.65 5.60 14.88
CA LYS A 237 -10.46 6.24 15.49
C LYS A 237 -9.28 6.29 14.52
N TYR A 238 -9.09 5.22 13.74
CA TYR A 238 -8.04 5.10 12.73
C TYR A 238 -8.16 6.14 11.61
N MET A 239 -9.37 6.42 11.14
CA MET A 239 -9.60 7.38 10.06
C MET A 239 -9.88 8.81 10.57
N GLN A 240 -9.76 9.06 11.87
CA GLN A 240 -10.12 10.35 12.46
C GLN A 240 -9.34 11.51 11.83
N LEU A 241 -8.00 11.45 11.79
CA LEU A 241 -7.18 12.55 11.29
C LEU A 241 -7.45 12.87 9.80
N PRO A 242 -7.48 11.89 8.86
CA PRO A 242 -7.87 12.17 7.47
C PRO A 242 -9.29 12.71 7.36
N ASN A 243 -10.23 12.24 8.19
CA ASN A 243 -11.61 12.69 8.18
C ASN A 243 -11.76 14.13 8.68
N ASP A 244 -10.99 14.55 9.68
CA ASP A 244 -11.03 15.91 10.21
C ASP A 244 -10.58 16.93 9.13
N VAL A 245 -9.50 16.62 8.41
CA VAL A 245 -9.04 17.43 7.27
C VAL A 245 -10.06 17.40 6.13
N TRP A 246 -10.59 16.22 5.79
CA TRP A 246 -11.63 16.06 4.77
C TRP A 246 -12.86 16.92 5.09
N ASN A 247 -13.38 16.84 6.31
CA ASN A 247 -14.56 17.59 6.74
C ASN A 247 -14.33 19.11 6.69
N THR A 248 -13.11 19.56 6.96
CA THR A 248 -12.72 20.96 6.83
C THR A 248 -12.80 21.41 5.37
N ILE A 249 -12.21 20.63 4.45
CA ILE A 249 -12.25 20.88 3.00
C ILE A 249 -13.69 20.89 2.49
N ILE A 250 -14.50 19.91 2.88
CA ILE A 250 -15.92 19.84 2.47
C ILE A 250 -16.72 21.03 3.02
N SER A 251 -16.47 21.45 4.25
CA SER A 251 -17.13 22.63 4.83
C SER A 251 -16.77 23.91 4.08
N GLU A 252 -15.55 24.02 3.56
CA GLU A 252 -15.11 25.16 2.75
C GLU A 252 -15.71 25.10 1.34
N ALA A 253 -15.64 23.93 0.69
CA ALA A 253 -16.19 23.72 -0.65
C ALA A 253 -17.71 23.95 -0.74
N LYS A 254 -18.44 23.71 0.36
CA LYS A 254 -19.88 24.02 0.46
C LYS A 254 -20.17 25.53 0.44
N LYS A 255 -19.21 26.37 0.83
CA LYS A 255 -19.34 27.84 0.76
C LYS A 255 -18.99 28.35 -0.62
N THR A 256 -17.82 27.92 -1.13
CA THR A 256 -17.30 28.34 -2.43
C THR A 256 -16.54 27.19 -3.06
N VAL A 257 -16.96 26.81 -4.26
CA VAL A 257 -16.38 25.67 -5.00
C VAL A 257 -14.96 25.99 -5.51
N ASP A 258 -14.60 27.28 -5.59
CA ASP A 258 -13.30 27.77 -6.07
C ASP A 258 -12.12 27.30 -5.21
N CYS A 259 -12.33 26.94 -3.93
CA CYS A 259 -11.27 26.39 -3.09
C CYS A 259 -10.69 25.08 -3.65
N LEU A 260 -11.46 24.35 -4.48
CA LEU A 260 -11.02 23.13 -5.16
C LEU A 260 -10.09 23.40 -6.35
N GLN A 261 -9.77 24.67 -6.62
CA GLN A 261 -8.72 25.08 -7.56
C GLN A 261 -7.41 25.48 -6.84
N ASP A 262 -7.40 25.53 -5.51
CA ASP A 262 -6.20 25.79 -4.72
C ASP A 262 -5.26 24.55 -4.77
N PRO A 263 -4.00 24.71 -5.23
CA PRO A 263 -3.02 23.63 -5.26
C PRO A 263 -2.82 22.92 -3.92
N GLU A 264 -2.91 23.63 -2.79
CA GLU A 264 -2.73 23.05 -1.45
C GLU A 264 -3.92 22.15 -1.09
N VAL A 265 -5.15 22.63 -1.32
CA VAL A 265 -6.38 21.85 -1.10
C VAL A 265 -6.38 20.60 -1.99
N VAL A 266 -6.03 20.75 -3.26
CA VAL A 266 -5.92 19.62 -4.21
C VAL A 266 -4.88 18.60 -3.74
N SER A 267 -3.73 19.05 -3.25
CA SER A 267 -2.70 18.17 -2.68
C SER A 267 -3.19 17.41 -1.45
N ASN A 268 -3.92 18.10 -0.55
CA ASN A 268 -4.51 17.49 0.63
C ASN A 268 -5.57 16.43 0.28
N ILE A 269 -6.43 16.70 -0.71
CA ILE A 269 -7.41 15.71 -1.22
C ILE A 269 -6.68 14.47 -1.73
N LEU A 270 -5.64 14.63 -2.55
CA LEU A 270 -4.85 13.50 -3.07
C LEU A 270 -4.24 12.64 -1.96
N ASN A 271 -3.66 13.27 -0.93
CA ASN A 271 -3.09 12.55 0.21
C ASN A 271 -4.17 11.79 1.01
N ILE A 272 -5.35 12.40 1.20
CA ILE A 272 -6.47 11.74 1.88
C ILE A 272 -6.96 10.54 1.05
N LEU A 273 -7.12 10.68 -0.27
CA LEU A 273 -7.54 9.59 -1.14
C LEU A 273 -6.52 8.45 -1.15
N LYS A 274 -5.22 8.74 -1.26
CA LYS A 274 -4.15 7.73 -1.18
C LYS A 274 -4.12 7.01 0.16
N THR A 275 -4.33 7.73 1.26
CA THR A 275 -4.50 7.12 2.59
C THR A 275 -5.70 6.17 2.61
N ASN A 276 -6.83 6.57 2.05
CA ASN A 276 -8.02 5.75 1.93
C ASN A 276 -7.83 4.52 1.01
N ILE A 277 -7.08 4.63 -0.08
CA ILE A 277 -6.74 3.49 -0.96
C ILE A 277 -5.97 2.44 -0.18
N ARG A 278 -4.98 2.86 0.62
CA ARG A 278 -4.17 2.00 1.49
C ARG A 278 -5.01 1.36 2.60
N ALA A 279 -5.89 2.14 3.23
CA ALA A 279 -6.85 1.65 4.21
C ALA A 279 -7.78 0.60 3.62
N SER A 280 -8.38 0.86 2.45
CA SER A 280 -9.27 -0.05 1.73
C SER A 280 -8.56 -1.37 1.38
N LYS A 281 -7.32 -1.26 0.90
CA LYS A 281 -6.48 -2.43 0.60
C LYS A 281 -6.20 -3.26 1.87
N ALA A 282 -5.90 -2.63 3.00
CA ALA A 282 -5.56 -3.36 4.21
C ALA A 282 -6.78 -3.97 4.92
N LEU A 283 -7.85 -3.18 5.06
CA LEU A 283 -9.07 -3.57 5.78
C LEU A 283 -9.92 -4.56 5.00
N GLY A 284 -10.06 -4.39 3.68
CA GLY A 284 -10.98 -5.20 2.86
C GLY A 284 -12.44 -4.82 3.08
N ALA A 285 -13.34 -5.80 3.17
CA ALA A 285 -14.78 -5.56 3.28
C ALA A 285 -15.21 -4.59 4.41
N PRO A 286 -14.62 -4.63 5.63
CA PRO A 286 -14.93 -3.67 6.70
C PRO A 286 -14.68 -2.21 6.37
N TYR A 287 -13.87 -1.89 5.34
CA TYR A 287 -13.65 -0.51 4.90
C TYR A 287 -14.95 0.21 4.50
N VAL A 288 -16.03 -0.52 4.20
CA VAL A 288 -17.35 0.03 3.91
C VAL A 288 -17.83 1.05 4.95
N HIS A 289 -17.50 0.85 6.23
CA HIS A 289 -17.88 1.76 7.32
C HIS A 289 -17.27 3.15 7.15
N GLN A 290 -16.06 3.24 6.61
CA GLN A 290 -15.41 4.49 6.27
C GLN A 290 -15.89 5.01 4.92
N LEU A 291 -15.98 4.14 3.91
CA LEU A 291 -16.38 4.55 2.56
C LEU A 291 -17.73 5.25 2.56
N ILE A 292 -18.75 4.71 3.26
CA ILE A 292 -20.08 5.33 3.33
C ILE A 292 -20.01 6.78 3.83
N LYS A 293 -19.13 7.07 4.80
CA LYS A 293 -19.01 8.42 5.40
C LYS A 293 -18.54 9.46 4.39
N ILE A 294 -17.64 9.09 3.48
CA ILE A 294 -17.02 10.02 2.52
C ILE A 294 -17.62 9.91 1.11
N TYR A 295 -18.38 8.86 0.81
CA TYR A 295 -18.74 8.48 -0.57
C TYR A 295 -19.45 9.59 -1.35
N GLN A 296 -20.49 10.20 -0.76
CA GLN A 296 -21.26 11.24 -1.43
C GLN A 296 -20.40 12.48 -1.68
N ASP A 297 -19.73 12.99 -0.65
CA ASP A 297 -18.85 14.16 -0.78
C ASP A 297 -17.70 13.92 -1.79
N MET A 298 -17.17 12.70 -1.81
CA MET A 298 -16.12 12.29 -2.74
C MET A 298 -16.59 12.32 -4.20
N LEU A 299 -17.82 11.88 -4.50
CA LEU A 299 -18.40 11.98 -5.83
C LEU A 299 -18.71 13.42 -6.25
N HIS A 300 -19.09 14.29 -5.29
CA HIS A 300 -19.27 15.71 -5.58
C HIS A 300 -17.94 16.38 -5.93
N ILE A 301 -16.87 16.08 -5.18
CA ILE A 301 -15.51 16.53 -5.54
C ILE A 301 -15.14 16.02 -6.93
N TYR A 302 -15.31 14.72 -7.22
CA TYR A 302 -15.03 14.15 -8.55
C TYR A 302 -15.72 14.94 -9.67
N LYS A 303 -17.01 15.24 -9.50
CA LYS A 303 -17.81 16.00 -10.47
C LYS A 303 -17.28 17.41 -10.67
N VAL A 304 -17.11 18.17 -9.59
CA VAL A 304 -16.62 19.56 -9.66
C VAL A 304 -15.24 19.61 -10.30
N THR A 305 -14.35 18.70 -9.90
CA THR A 305 -13.01 18.61 -10.45
C THR A 305 -13.06 18.32 -11.95
N SER A 306 -13.96 17.45 -12.40
CA SER A 306 -14.18 17.20 -13.82
C SER A 306 -14.74 18.42 -14.57
N GLU A 307 -15.69 19.15 -13.99
CA GLU A 307 -16.22 20.40 -14.56
C GLU A 307 -15.12 21.45 -14.73
N ASN A 308 -14.27 21.63 -13.72
CA ASN A 308 -13.11 22.52 -13.77
C ASN A 308 -12.12 22.13 -14.88
N ILE A 309 -11.78 20.84 -15.01
CA ILE A 309 -10.89 20.34 -16.07
C ILE A 309 -11.50 20.63 -17.45
N ASN A 310 -12.77 20.28 -17.67
CA ASN A 310 -13.44 20.49 -18.95
C ASN A 310 -13.57 21.99 -19.30
N GLN A 311 -13.85 22.85 -18.32
CA GLN A 311 -13.88 24.29 -18.52
C GLN A 311 -12.48 24.82 -18.90
N ALA A 312 -11.43 24.36 -18.22
CA ALA A 312 -10.06 24.74 -18.55
C ALA A 312 -9.69 24.34 -19.99
N ILE A 313 -10.09 23.15 -20.44
CA ILE A 313 -9.88 22.68 -21.82
C ILE A 313 -10.66 23.53 -22.82
N ARG A 314 -11.91 23.89 -22.52
CA ARG A 314 -12.72 24.74 -23.41
C ARG A 314 -12.10 26.13 -23.60
N ILE A 315 -11.50 26.71 -22.55
CA ILE A 315 -10.92 28.05 -22.59
C ILE A 315 -9.51 28.04 -23.21
N ASN A 316 -8.67 27.07 -22.83
CA ASN A 316 -7.23 27.09 -23.13
C ASN A 316 -6.80 26.03 -24.15
N GLY A 317 -7.73 25.22 -24.63
CA GLY A 317 -7.48 24.08 -25.52
C GLY A 317 -6.98 22.82 -24.78
N PRO A 318 -6.88 21.68 -25.50
CA PRO A 318 -6.60 20.37 -24.88
C PRO A 318 -5.23 20.27 -24.21
N MET A 319 -4.24 21.07 -24.62
CA MET A 319 -2.89 21.03 -24.04
C MET A 319 -2.83 21.48 -22.57
N VAL A 320 -3.89 22.11 -22.05
CA VAL A 320 -3.98 22.54 -20.64
C VAL A 320 -3.89 21.37 -19.66
N VAL A 321 -4.25 20.14 -20.08
CA VAL A 321 -4.11 18.92 -19.26
C VAL A 321 -2.66 18.65 -18.83
N LYS A 322 -1.68 19.27 -19.50
CA LYS A 322 -0.27 19.16 -19.13
C LYS A 322 0.12 20.06 -17.95
N GLN A 323 -0.71 21.03 -17.58
CA GLN A 323 -0.44 21.93 -16.45
C GLN A 323 -0.54 21.19 -15.12
N ARG A 324 0.32 21.57 -14.16
CA ARG A 324 0.45 20.89 -12.86
C ARG A 324 -0.87 20.76 -12.12
N LEU A 325 -1.66 21.83 -12.02
CA LEU A 325 -2.94 21.83 -11.30
C LEU A 325 -3.95 20.88 -11.96
N ILE A 326 -4.10 20.95 -13.29
CA ILE A 326 -5.02 20.09 -14.05
C ILE A 326 -4.60 18.63 -13.93
N LYS A 327 -3.30 18.31 -13.98
CA LYS A 327 -2.79 16.96 -13.71
C LYS A 327 -3.16 16.47 -12.31
N SER A 328 -3.00 17.32 -11.28
CA SER A 328 -3.39 16.96 -9.92
C SER A 328 -4.91 16.75 -9.77
N MET A 329 -5.71 17.55 -10.48
CA MET A 329 -7.17 17.37 -10.56
C MET A 329 -7.56 16.06 -11.26
N MET A 330 -6.90 15.69 -12.35
CA MET A 330 -7.08 14.39 -13.00
C MET A 330 -6.69 13.24 -12.05
N ALA A 331 -5.59 13.39 -11.30
CA ALA A 331 -5.20 12.42 -10.29
C ALA A 331 -6.25 12.26 -9.16
N ILE A 332 -7.00 13.31 -8.80
CA ILE A 332 -8.13 13.17 -7.85
C ILE A 332 -9.22 12.26 -8.43
N LYS A 333 -9.55 12.44 -9.72
CA LYS A 333 -10.52 11.59 -10.41
C LYS A 333 -10.00 10.14 -10.45
N GLU A 334 -8.75 9.95 -10.84
CA GLU A 334 -8.09 8.63 -10.89
C GLU A 334 -8.08 7.95 -9.51
N ASP A 335 -7.56 8.60 -8.47
CA ASP A 335 -7.47 8.04 -7.11
C ASP A 335 -8.86 7.72 -6.52
N THR A 336 -9.88 8.51 -6.86
CA THR A 336 -11.27 8.19 -6.49
C THR A 336 -11.72 6.86 -7.11
N LEU A 337 -11.41 6.62 -8.38
CA LEU A 337 -11.77 5.39 -9.10
C LEU A 337 -10.96 4.19 -8.59
N ILE A 338 -9.66 4.37 -8.31
CA ILE A 338 -8.80 3.35 -7.70
C ILE A 338 -9.35 2.96 -6.33
N LEU A 339 -9.78 3.92 -5.51
CA LEU A 339 -10.37 3.64 -4.21
C LEU A 339 -11.64 2.79 -4.32
N LEU A 340 -12.55 3.17 -5.23
CA LEU A 340 -13.78 2.43 -5.47
C LEU A 340 -13.51 1.02 -6.00
N GLY A 341 -12.62 0.88 -6.99
CA GLY A 341 -12.21 -0.43 -7.51
C GLY A 341 -11.57 -1.31 -6.43
N SER A 342 -10.67 -0.74 -5.63
CA SER A 342 -10.02 -1.42 -4.49
C SER A 342 -11.06 -1.97 -3.50
N TYR A 343 -12.05 -1.17 -3.11
CA TYR A 343 -13.13 -1.63 -2.23
C TYR A 343 -14.03 -2.68 -2.90
N PHE A 344 -14.51 -2.43 -4.13
CA PHE A 344 -15.41 -3.34 -4.84
C PHE A 344 -14.81 -4.74 -4.97
N SER A 345 -13.51 -4.85 -5.28
CA SER A 345 -12.84 -6.16 -5.36
C SER A 345 -12.96 -6.97 -4.06
N LYS A 346 -12.97 -6.31 -2.90
CA LYS A 346 -12.94 -6.93 -1.56
C LYS A 346 -14.28 -6.95 -0.84
N ALA A 347 -15.30 -6.27 -1.35
CA ALA A 347 -16.60 -6.18 -0.70
C ALA A 347 -17.26 -7.56 -0.50
N ASN A 348 -17.94 -7.77 0.63
CA ASN A 348 -18.66 -9.02 0.87
C ASN A 348 -20.16 -8.91 0.53
N ASN A 349 -20.73 -7.71 0.60
CA ASN A 349 -22.15 -7.47 0.36
C ASN A 349 -22.35 -6.79 -1.00
N ILE A 350 -22.55 -7.59 -2.04
CA ILE A 350 -22.80 -7.09 -3.41
C ILE A 350 -24.12 -6.31 -3.46
N GLN A 351 -25.14 -6.73 -2.71
CA GLN A 351 -26.44 -6.04 -2.68
C GLN A 351 -26.28 -4.59 -2.24
N GLN A 352 -25.44 -4.35 -1.23
CA GLN A 352 -25.13 -3.00 -0.78
C GLN A 352 -24.47 -2.16 -1.88
N ILE A 353 -23.59 -2.75 -2.69
CA ILE A 353 -23.01 -2.08 -3.88
C ILE A 353 -24.11 -1.66 -4.85
N LEU A 354 -25.01 -2.59 -5.19
CA LEU A 354 -26.09 -2.35 -6.13
C LEU A 354 -27.05 -1.25 -5.65
N ASP A 355 -27.39 -1.25 -4.36
CA ASP A 355 -28.41 -0.36 -3.82
C ASP A 355 -27.87 1.03 -3.45
N GLN A 356 -26.65 1.10 -2.89
CA GLN A 356 -26.11 2.35 -2.33
C GLN A 356 -25.09 3.05 -3.23
N PHE A 357 -24.33 2.29 -4.02
CA PHE A 357 -23.19 2.83 -4.78
C PHE A 357 -23.46 2.92 -6.28
N LEU A 358 -24.27 2.02 -6.85
CA LEU A 358 -24.41 1.93 -8.29
C LEU A 358 -25.05 3.18 -8.92
N THR A 359 -26.17 3.66 -8.38
CA THR A 359 -26.88 4.82 -8.95
C THR A 359 -26.02 6.09 -8.93
N PRO A 360 -25.38 6.48 -7.80
CA PRO A 360 -24.46 7.62 -7.81
C PRO A 360 -23.27 7.42 -8.78
N LEU A 361 -22.72 6.21 -8.88
CA LEU A 361 -21.64 5.91 -9.81
C LEU A 361 -22.04 6.20 -11.28
N PHE A 362 -23.22 5.78 -11.70
CA PHE A 362 -23.71 6.08 -13.04
C PHE A 362 -23.86 7.58 -13.27
N THR A 363 -24.48 8.28 -12.31
CA THR A 363 -24.78 9.71 -12.42
C THR A 363 -23.55 10.58 -12.42
N PHE A 364 -22.58 10.32 -11.54
CA PHE A 364 -21.43 11.20 -11.33
C PHE A 364 -20.19 10.78 -12.11
N VAL A 365 -20.03 9.49 -12.43
CA VAL A 365 -18.82 8.97 -13.09
C VAL A 365 -19.09 8.59 -14.54
N LEU A 366 -20.13 7.79 -14.83
CA LEU A 366 -20.32 7.27 -16.19
C LEU A 366 -20.87 8.33 -17.15
N ILE A 367 -21.81 9.16 -16.69
CA ILE A 367 -22.27 10.31 -17.48
C ILE A 367 -21.11 11.29 -17.71
N ASP A 368 -20.28 11.55 -16.69
CA ASP A 368 -19.07 12.37 -16.84
C ASP A 368 -18.09 11.78 -17.87
N TYR A 369 -17.84 10.47 -17.81
CA TYR A 369 -16.99 9.76 -18.76
C TYR A 369 -17.49 9.94 -20.20
N ARG A 370 -18.80 9.83 -20.41
CA ARG A 370 -19.44 10.06 -21.72
C ARG A 370 -19.22 11.49 -22.21
N ASP A 371 -19.50 12.47 -21.36
CA ASP A 371 -19.62 13.88 -21.74
C ASP A 371 -18.29 14.65 -21.73
N CYS A 372 -17.26 14.13 -21.06
CA CYS A 372 -15.96 14.78 -20.98
C CYS A 372 -15.17 14.76 -22.30
N HIS A 373 -14.25 15.72 -22.43
CA HIS A 373 -13.31 15.76 -23.56
C HIS A 373 -12.39 14.52 -23.54
N PRO A 374 -11.99 13.93 -24.69
CA PRO A 374 -11.12 12.74 -24.75
C PRO A 374 -9.84 12.84 -23.91
N GLU A 375 -9.17 13.99 -23.92
CA GLU A 375 -7.97 14.24 -23.09
C GLU A 375 -8.21 14.30 -21.57
N ALA A 376 -9.46 14.46 -21.12
CA ALA A 376 -9.84 14.48 -19.70
C ALA A 376 -10.56 13.21 -19.24
N ARG A 377 -10.69 12.23 -20.14
CA ARG A 377 -11.43 11.00 -19.91
C ARG A 377 -10.53 10.00 -19.20
N GLU A 378 -10.94 9.55 -18.02
CA GLU A 378 -10.10 8.70 -17.17
C GLU A 378 -10.20 7.21 -17.53
N SER A 379 -9.10 6.59 -17.95
CA SER A 379 -9.04 5.17 -18.33
C SER A 379 -9.41 4.23 -17.17
N GLU A 380 -9.21 4.68 -15.92
CA GLU A 380 -9.48 3.90 -14.71
C GLU A 380 -10.99 3.66 -14.49
N VAL A 381 -11.87 4.44 -15.12
CA VAL A 381 -13.32 4.16 -15.12
C VAL A 381 -13.58 2.76 -15.69
N LEU A 382 -12.88 2.39 -16.77
CA LEU A 382 -13.04 1.10 -17.43
C LEU A 382 -12.52 -0.05 -16.55
N ASN A 383 -11.39 0.15 -15.86
CA ASN A 383 -10.80 -0.86 -14.96
C ASN A 383 -11.65 -1.06 -13.69
N MET A 384 -12.16 0.03 -13.11
CA MET A 384 -13.08 -0.03 -11.98
C MET A 384 -14.39 -0.73 -12.37
N LEU A 385 -14.94 -0.45 -13.55
CA LEU A 385 -16.11 -1.16 -14.09
C LEU A 385 -15.84 -2.64 -14.31
N ALA A 386 -14.69 -3.00 -14.88
CA ALA A 386 -14.29 -4.39 -15.05
C ALA A 386 -14.24 -5.12 -13.69
N THR A 387 -13.65 -4.49 -12.68
CA THR A 387 -13.62 -4.99 -11.30
C THR A 387 -15.02 -5.16 -10.72
N LEU A 388 -15.89 -4.17 -10.92
CA LEU A 388 -17.27 -4.20 -10.46
C LEU A 388 -18.08 -5.32 -11.14
N ILE A 389 -17.93 -5.50 -12.45
CA ILE A 389 -18.60 -6.55 -13.23
C ILE A 389 -18.15 -7.93 -12.78
N ASN A 390 -16.85 -8.15 -12.63
CA ASN A 390 -16.31 -9.41 -12.11
C ASN A 390 -16.81 -9.69 -10.69
N LYS A 391 -17.00 -8.65 -9.87
CA LYS A 391 -17.51 -8.80 -8.51
C LYS A 391 -19.02 -9.07 -8.45
N GLY A 392 -19.80 -8.36 -9.25
CA GLY A 392 -21.26 -8.44 -9.26
C GLY A 392 -21.79 -9.64 -10.05
N GLU A 393 -20.97 -10.23 -10.91
CA GLU A 393 -21.30 -11.37 -11.76
C GLU A 393 -22.67 -11.16 -12.46
N ASN A 394 -23.53 -12.19 -12.46
CA ASN A 394 -24.85 -12.18 -13.08
C ASN A 394 -25.81 -11.10 -12.54
N ARG A 395 -25.50 -10.49 -11.38
CA ARG A 395 -26.35 -9.43 -10.79
C ARG A 395 -26.27 -8.12 -11.58
N LEU A 396 -25.21 -7.92 -12.36
CA LEU A 396 -25.00 -6.72 -13.17
C LEU A 396 -25.41 -6.90 -14.64
N THR A 397 -25.81 -8.10 -15.08
CA THR A 397 -26.17 -8.37 -16.48
C THR A 397 -27.21 -7.39 -17.04
N ASN A 398 -28.20 -7.01 -16.22
CA ASN A 398 -29.26 -6.06 -16.61
C ASN A 398 -28.79 -4.59 -16.69
N ARG A 399 -27.53 -4.30 -16.37
CA ARG A 399 -26.92 -2.97 -16.40
C ARG A 399 -25.78 -2.87 -17.42
N ILE A 400 -25.41 -3.98 -18.06
CA ILE A 400 -24.31 -4.00 -19.04
C ILE A 400 -24.61 -3.12 -20.24
N ALA A 401 -25.86 -3.15 -20.74
CA ALA A 401 -26.29 -2.27 -21.84
C ALA A 401 -26.07 -0.81 -21.45
N ASP A 402 -26.57 -0.40 -20.29
CA ASP A 402 -26.41 0.96 -19.77
C ASP A 402 -24.92 1.36 -19.60
N ILE A 403 -24.07 0.43 -19.15
CA ILE A 403 -22.61 0.66 -19.04
C ILE A 403 -22.00 0.89 -20.43
N PHE A 404 -22.34 0.06 -21.41
CA PHE A 404 -21.81 0.17 -22.77
C PHE A 404 -22.31 1.43 -23.48
N ASP A 405 -23.57 1.81 -23.29
CA ASP A 405 -24.12 3.05 -23.84
C ASP A 405 -23.35 4.29 -23.35
N LEU A 406 -22.78 4.24 -22.14
CA LEU A 406 -22.03 5.36 -21.57
C LEU A 406 -20.51 5.29 -21.83
N THR A 407 -19.98 4.16 -22.27
CA THR A 407 -18.51 3.95 -22.36
C THR A 407 -18.04 3.45 -23.71
N PHE A 408 -18.73 2.48 -24.32
CA PHE A 408 -18.17 1.65 -25.40
C PHE A 408 -17.80 2.45 -26.65
N GLU A 409 -18.76 3.16 -27.23
CA GLU A 409 -18.53 3.93 -28.47
C GLU A 409 -17.53 5.08 -28.22
N HIS A 410 -17.66 5.77 -27.08
CA HIS A 410 -16.79 6.89 -26.73
C HIS A 410 -15.33 6.49 -26.52
N THR A 411 -15.07 5.31 -25.96
CA THR A 411 -13.72 4.77 -25.87
C THR A 411 -13.23 4.27 -27.23
N LEU A 412 -14.09 3.61 -28.02
CA LEU A 412 -13.71 3.07 -29.33
C LEU A 412 -13.19 4.16 -30.28
N HIS A 413 -13.91 5.29 -30.38
CA HIS A 413 -13.51 6.46 -31.19
C HIS A 413 -12.15 7.09 -30.77
N MET A 414 -11.66 6.78 -29.56
CA MET A 414 -10.33 7.22 -29.11
C MET A 414 -9.24 6.27 -29.59
N ILE A 415 -9.50 4.96 -29.60
CA ILE A 415 -8.47 3.94 -29.79
C ILE A 415 -8.46 3.33 -31.21
N ASP A 416 -9.44 3.63 -32.05
CA ASP A 416 -9.59 3.07 -33.40
C ASP A 416 -8.78 3.82 -34.48
N LYS A 417 -8.33 5.05 -34.19
CA LYS A 417 -7.61 5.90 -35.14
C LYS A 417 -6.21 5.42 -35.47
N ASN A 418 -5.47 4.94 -34.47
CA ASN A 418 -4.11 4.42 -34.62
C ASN A 418 -3.75 3.47 -33.48
N PHE A 419 -2.59 2.82 -33.55
CA PHE A 419 -2.17 1.83 -32.57
C PHE A 419 -1.32 2.37 -31.39
N GLU A 420 -1.09 3.68 -31.31
CA GLU A 420 -0.13 4.28 -30.36
C GLU A 420 -0.82 5.16 -29.31
N ASP A 421 -1.91 5.84 -29.68
CA ASP A 421 -2.63 6.74 -28.80
C ASP A 421 -3.48 5.99 -27.76
N TYR A 422 -3.62 6.63 -26.60
CA TYR A 422 -4.41 6.18 -25.45
C TYR A 422 -4.13 4.70 -25.06
N PRO A 423 -2.86 4.33 -24.77
CA PRO A 423 -2.50 2.95 -24.46
C PRO A 423 -3.22 2.40 -23.23
N ASP A 424 -3.43 3.23 -22.20
CA ASP A 424 -4.14 2.83 -20.98
C ASP A 424 -5.63 2.61 -21.22
N HIS A 425 -6.30 3.49 -21.97
CA HIS A 425 -7.69 3.29 -22.38
C HIS A 425 -7.85 2.01 -23.17
N ARG A 426 -6.94 1.74 -24.10
CA ARG A 426 -6.97 0.52 -24.90
C ARG A 426 -6.86 -0.72 -24.04
N LYS A 427 -5.85 -0.77 -23.16
CA LYS A 427 -5.66 -1.88 -22.22
C LYS A 427 -6.92 -2.10 -21.39
N ASN A 428 -7.43 -1.04 -20.76
CA ASN A 428 -8.57 -1.15 -19.85
C ASN A 428 -9.90 -1.43 -20.56
N PHE A 429 -10.06 -0.96 -21.80
CA PHE A 429 -11.22 -1.28 -22.66
C PHE A 429 -11.30 -2.78 -22.94
N TYR A 430 -10.18 -3.42 -23.31
CA TYR A 430 -10.18 -4.87 -23.53
C TYR A 430 -10.33 -5.66 -22.24
N ILE A 431 -9.80 -5.18 -21.10
CA ILE A 431 -10.07 -5.76 -19.77
C ILE A 431 -11.57 -5.71 -19.44
N LEU A 432 -12.24 -4.59 -19.73
CA LEU A 432 -13.68 -4.44 -19.54
C LEU A 432 -14.46 -5.42 -20.43
N ILE A 433 -14.15 -5.48 -21.73
CA ILE A 433 -14.78 -6.43 -22.66
C ILE A 433 -14.60 -7.87 -22.19
N GLN A 434 -13.38 -8.25 -21.82
CA GLN A 434 -13.09 -9.59 -21.31
C GLN A 434 -13.92 -9.92 -20.06
N SER A 435 -14.04 -8.98 -19.13
CA SER A 435 -14.85 -9.14 -17.92
C SER A 435 -16.34 -9.32 -18.25
N VAL A 436 -16.87 -8.52 -19.19
CA VAL A 436 -18.24 -8.67 -19.67
C VAL A 436 -18.47 -10.02 -20.34
N ILE A 437 -17.54 -10.47 -21.20
CA ILE A 437 -17.65 -11.78 -21.85
C ILE A 437 -17.67 -12.89 -20.81
N ASN A 438 -16.70 -12.92 -19.89
CA ASN A 438 -16.59 -13.97 -18.89
C ASN A 438 -17.83 -14.08 -18.00
N VAL A 439 -18.38 -12.93 -17.58
CA VAL A 439 -19.55 -12.88 -16.69
C VAL A 439 -20.87 -13.10 -17.45
N CYS A 440 -21.05 -12.45 -18.59
CA CYS A 440 -22.35 -12.38 -19.26
C CYS A 440 -22.58 -13.50 -20.28
N PHE A 441 -21.51 -14.08 -20.88
CA PHE A 441 -21.68 -15.16 -21.86
C PHE A 441 -21.85 -16.54 -21.24
N GLN A 442 -21.41 -16.78 -20.00
CA GLN A 442 -21.78 -18.00 -19.27
C GLN A 442 -23.26 -18.01 -18.83
N GLY A 443 -23.96 -16.85 -18.94
CA GLY A 443 -25.28 -16.62 -18.32
C GLY A 443 -26.45 -16.19 -19.23
N LYS A 444 -26.43 -16.45 -20.56
CA LYS A 444 -27.53 -16.19 -21.56
C LYS A 444 -27.32 -15.02 -22.55
N PHE A 445 -26.18 -14.90 -23.23
CA PHE A 445 -26.04 -13.94 -24.34
C PHE A 445 -26.19 -14.54 -25.76
N ILE A 446 -26.08 -15.86 -25.94
CA ILE A 446 -26.20 -16.49 -27.27
C ILE A 446 -27.68 -16.56 -27.76
N GLU A 447 -28.67 -16.52 -26.88
CA GLU A 447 -30.08 -16.70 -27.29
C GLU A 447 -30.83 -15.42 -27.70
N LYS A 448 -30.39 -14.20 -27.33
CA LYS A 448 -31.22 -13.00 -27.57
C LYS A 448 -30.71 -12.00 -28.61
N HIS A 449 -29.41 -11.94 -28.87
CA HIS A 449 -28.86 -10.96 -29.83
C HIS A 449 -28.47 -11.56 -31.19
N CYS A 450 -28.07 -12.84 -31.27
CA CYS A 450 -27.84 -13.51 -32.57
C CYS A 450 -29.12 -13.93 -33.30
N LEU A 451 -30.28 -13.98 -32.62
CA LEU A 451 -31.55 -14.36 -33.24
C LEU A 451 -32.35 -13.18 -33.81
N LYS A 452 -32.02 -11.93 -33.46
CA LYS A 452 -32.69 -10.75 -34.04
C LYS A 452 -32.21 -10.41 -35.46
N GLU A 453 -31.00 -10.84 -35.85
CA GLU A 453 -30.53 -10.69 -37.24
C GLU A 453 -30.97 -11.84 -38.17
N LYS A 454 -31.52 -12.94 -37.63
CA LYS A 454 -32.08 -14.03 -38.45
C LYS A 454 -33.58 -13.94 -38.72
N GLN A 455 -34.27 -12.93 -38.20
CA GLN A 455 -35.69 -12.64 -38.51
C GLN A 455 -35.90 -11.39 -39.39
N LYS A 456 -34.81 -10.85 -39.95
CA LYS A 456 -34.85 -9.90 -41.09
C LYS A 456 -34.06 -10.47 -42.26
N LYS A 457 -34.53 -11.60 -42.80
CA LYS A 457 -34.31 -12.02 -44.18
C LYS A 457 -35.54 -12.75 -44.67
#